data_AF-A0A963RMH2-F1
#
_entry.id   AF-A0A963RMH2-F1
#
_cell.length_a   1.000
_cell.length_b   1.000
_cell.length_c   1.000
_cell.angle_alpha   90.00
_cell.angle_beta   90.00
_cell.angle_gamma   90.00
#
_symmetry.space_group_name_H-M   'P 1'
#
loop_
_entity.id
_entity.type
_entity.pdbx_description
1 polymer ?
#
loop_
_entity_poly.entity_id
_entity_poly.type
_entity_poly.pdbx_seq_one_letter_code
_entity_poly.pdbx_strand_id
1 'polypeptide(L)'
;MNISRLQRTVFLLLLAAVTAAFVWVLSPFFGAVFWAVALTLLFHGVFERISARVGRRRNVAAILTLLLVILIVVVPMVLVGSAIIDELASVTQRVRSGEINFRAYFTQIVDAMPHWLTDQLGRFGVFNVQDAIDKISATLLAGGQALTTKVVTIGQNTLIWLVNLGIMLYLLFFFLRDGRALAGLIRRSTPMSEEQTQALLGKFATVVR
;
A
#
# COMPACT_ATOMS: atom_id res chain seq x y z
N MET A 1 -12.61 -30.54 -43.30
CA MET A 1 -12.39 -30.16 -41.89
C MET A 1 -12.14 -28.65 -41.85
N ASN A 2 -13.02 -27.87 -41.21
CA ASN A 2 -13.10 -26.42 -41.41
C ASN A 2 -11.95 -25.66 -40.73
N ILE A 3 -10.85 -25.44 -41.47
CA ILE A 3 -9.66 -24.67 -41.05
C ILE A 3 -10.04 -23.27 -40.51
N SER A 4 -11.08 -22.65 -41.07
CA SER A 4 -11.61 -21.35 -40.62
C SER A 4 -12.22 -21.37 -39.22
N ARG A 5 -12.88 -22.46 -38.81
CA ARG A 5 -13.40 -22.60 -37.44
C ARG A 5 -12.27 -22.80 -36.44
N LEU A 6 -11.26 -23.60 -36.80
CA LEU A 6 -10.09 -23.83 -35.95
C LEU A 6 -9.31 -22.53 -35.72
N GLN A 7 -9.04 -21.75 -36.77
CA GLN A 7 -8.39 -20.44 -36.65
C GLN A 7 -9.17 -19.48 -35.75
N ARG A 8 -10.50 -19.41 -35.88
CA ARG A 8 -11.34 -18.52 -35.06
C ARG A 8 -11.36 -18.94 -33.59
N THR A 9 -11.46 -20.24 -33.31
CA THR A 9 -11.40 -20.77 -31.94
C THR A 9 -10.04 -20.54 -31.31
N VAL A 10 -8.95 -20.83 -32.03
CA VAL A 10 -7.58 -20.59 -31.54
C VAL A 10 -7.34 -19.10 -31.31
N PHE A 11 -7.80 -18.23 -32.22
CA PHE A 11 -7.71 -16.78 -32.06
C PHE A 11 -8.48 -16.29 -30.83
N LEU A 12 -9.72 -16.75 -30.61
CA LEU A 12 -10.51 -16.39 -29.44
C LEU A 12 -9.90 -16.91 -28.13
N LEU A 13 -9.34 -18.13 -28.14
CA LEU A 13 -8.68 -18.71 -26.97
C LEU A 13 -7.40 -17.94 -26.64
N LEU A 14 -6.60 -17.60 -27.66
CA LEU A 14 -5.41 -16.78 -27.50
C LEU A 14 -5.77 -15.36 -27.03
N LEU A 15 -6.82 -14.75 -27.60
CA LEU A 15 -7.31 -13.45 -27.15
C LEU A 15 -7.78 -13.49 -25.70
N ALA A 16 -8.51 -14.52 -25.30
CA ALA A 16 -8.95 -14.72 -23.92
C ALA A 16 -7.75 -14.91 -22.98
N ALA A 17 -6.76 -15.71 -23.38
CA ALA A 17 -5.53 -15.93 -22.61
C ALA A 17 -4.72 -14.64 -22.44
N VAL A 18 -4.53 -13.87 -23.52
CA VAL A 18 -3.84 -12.57 -23.47
C VAL A 18 -4.61 -11.57 -22.61
N THR A 19 -5.95 -11.55 -22.71
CA THR A 19 -6.80 -10.67 -21.89
C THR A 19 -6.72 -11.05 -20.41
N ALA A 20 -6.75 -12.34 -20.08
CA ALA A 20 -6.61 -12.84 -18.72
C ALA A 20 -5.22 -12.52 -18.16
N ALA A 21 -4.16 -12.74 -18.95
CA ALA A 21 -2.80 -12.38 -18.57
C ALA A 21 -2.67 -10.86 -18.34
N PHE A 22 -3.29 -10.03 -19.18
CA PHE A 22 -3.31 -8.59 -19.01
C PHE A 22 -4.00 -8.17 -17.71
N VAL A 23 -5.18 -8.73 -17.40
CA VAL A 23 -5.89 -8.46 -16.13
C VAL A 23 -5.08 -8.92 -14.93
N TRP A 24 -4.40 -10.07 -15.02
CA TRP A 24 -3.49 -10.54 -13.97
C TRP A 24 -2.36 -9.54 -13.75
N VAL A 25 -1.70 -9.08 -14.82
CA VAL A 25 -0.62 -8.09 -14.73
C VAL A 25 -1.13 -6.75 -14.18
N LEU A 26 -2.36 -6.35 -14.49
CA LEU A 26 -2.97 -5.12 -13.96
C LEU A 26 -3.45 -5.24 -12.51
N SER A 27 -3.68 -6.47 -12.02
CA SER A 27 -4.26 -6.72 -10.70
C SER A 27 -3.57 -5.98 -9.52
N PRO A 28 -2.23 -5.91 -9.40
CA PRO A 28 -1.60 -5.18 -8.30
C PRO A 28 -1.80 -3.65 -8.37
N PHE A 29 -2.21 -3.11 -9.53
CA PHE A 29 -2.36 -1.67 -9.76
C PHE A 29 -3.79 -1.17 -9.59
N PHE A 30 -4.77 -2.04 -9.30
CA PHE A 30 -6.16 -1.60 -9.04
C PHE A 30 -6.25 -0.59 -7.90
N GLY A 31 -5.41 -0.73 -6.87
CA GLY A 31 -5.31 0.25 -5.79
C GLY A 31 -4.87 1.63 -6.29
N ALA A 32 -3.86 1.70 -7.16
CA ALA A 32 -3.40 2.94 -7.77
C ALA A 32 -4.49 3.60 -8.63
N VAL A 33 -5.24 2.82 -9.42
CA VAL A 33 -6.37 3.32 -10.22
C VAL A 33 -7.46 3.89 -9.31
N PHE A 34 -7.85 3.16 -8.26
CA PHE A 34 -8.86 3.58 -7.30
C PHE A 34 -8.47 4.91 -6.63
N TRP A 35 -7.24 5.00 -6.10
CA TRP A 35 -6.75 6.22 -5.47
C TRP A 35 -6.64 7.39 -6.46
N ALA A 36 -6.25 7.13 -7.71
CA ALA A 36 -6.23 8.16 -8.75
C ALA A 36 -7.63 8.74 -9.01
N VAL A 37 -8.66 7.89 -9.11
CA VAL A 37 -10.05 8.34 -9.28
C VAL A 37 -10.52 9.13 -8.04
N ALA A 38 -10.28 8.60 -6.84
CA ALA A 38 -10.68 9.25 -5.59
C ALA A 38 -10.03 10.64 -5.45
N LEU A 39 -8.72 10.75 -5.65
CA LEU A 39 -7.99 12.01 -5.62
C LEU A 39 -8.45 12.95 -6.73
N THR A 40 -8.75 12.44 -7.93
CA THR A 40 -9.30 13.28 -9.01
C THR A 40 -10.60 13.92 -8.57
N LEU A 41 -11.53 13.14 -8.00
CA LEU A 41 -12.83 13.65 -7.53
C LEU A 41 -12.66 14.68 -6.41
N LEU A 42 -11.78 14.41 -5.45
CA LEU A 42 -11.50 15.31 -4.32
C LEU A 42 -10.86 16.62 -4.78
N PHE A 43 -9.85 16.55 -5.65
CA PHE A 43 -9.09 17.72 -6.11
C PHE A 43 -9.68 18.38 -7.36
N HIS A 44 -10.80 17.88 -7.90
CA HIS A 44 -11.44 18.46 -9.09
C HIS A 44 -11.76 19.94 -8.90
N GLY A 45 -12.29 20.32 -7.73
CA GLY A 45 -12.61 21.71 -7.41
C GLY A 45 -11.36 22.61 -7.34
N VAL A 46 -10.22 22.08 -6.87
CA VAL A 46 -8.94 22.79 -6.84
C VAL A 46 -8.40 22.97 -8.26
N PHE A 47 -8.47 21.92 -9.08
CA PHE A 47 -8.06 21.96 -10.49
C PHE A 47 -8.83 23.01 -11.29
N GLU A 48 -10.15 23.10 -11.15
CA GLU A 48 -10.96 24.10 -11.85
C GLU A 48 -10.59 25.54 -11.42
N ARG A 49 -10.37 25.77 -10.11
CA ARG A 49 -9.91 27.07 -9.59
C ARG A 49 -8.56 27.48 -10.17
N ILE A 50 -7.61 26.53 -10.24
CA ILE A 50 -6.29 26.78 -10.83
C ILE A 50 -6.41 27.00 -12.35
N SER A 51 -7.21 26.19 -13.04
CA SER A 51 -7.46 26.30 -14.49
C SER A 51 -8.06 27.65 -14.87
N ALA A 52 -8.98 28.17 -14.04
CA ALA A 52 -9.54 29.50 -14.22
C ALA A 52 -8.48 30.61 -14.09
N ARG A 53 -7.55 30.49 -13.13
CA ARG A 53 -6.47 31.49 -12.93
C ARG A 53 -5.38 31.43 -14.00
N VAL A 54 -5.09 30.25 -14.54
CA VAL A 54 -4.00 30.04 -15.53
C VAL A 54 -4.51 30.17 -16.99
N GLY A 55 -5.72 30.71 -17.18
CA GLY A 55 -6.25 31.01 -18.51
C GLY A 55 -6.63 29.77 -19.34
N ARG A 56 -7.26 28.76 -18.71
CA ARG A 56 -7.75 27.52 -19.35
C ARG A 56 -6.66 26.62 -19.98
N ARG A 57 -5.39 26.84 -19.67
CA ARG A 57 -4.29 25.93 -20.03
C ARG A 57 -4.32 24.67 -19.16
N ARG A 58 -5.09 23.67 -19.60
CA ARG A 58 -5.34 22.42 -18.85
C ARG A 58 -4.08 21.70 -18.38
N ASN A 59 -3.03 21.66 -19.21
CA ASN A 59 -1.77 21.00 -18.86
C ASN A 59 -1.10 21.67 -17.66
N VAL A 60 -1.02 23.00 -17.66
CA VAL A 60 -0.37 23.74 -16.58
C VAL A 60 -1.17 23.60 -15.29
N ALA A 61 -2.51 23.70 -15.38
CA ALA A 61 -3.38 23.50 -14.23
C ALA A 61 -3.28 22.09 -13.64
N ALA A 62 -3.18 21.06 -14.49
CA ALA A 62 -3.02 19.67 -14.07
C ALA A 62 -1.66 19.44 -13.40
N ILE A 63 -0.57 19.97 -13.96
CA ILE A 63 0.76 19.90 -13.34
C ILE A 63 0.76 20.61 -11.97
N LEU A 64 0.18 21.81 -11.88
CA LEU A 64 0.13 22.55 -10.62
C LEU A 64 -0.66 21.79 -9.55
N THR A 65 -1.79 21.21 -9.93
CA THR A 65 -2.63 20.41 -9.03
C THR A 65 -1.89 19.14 -8.62
N LEU A 66 -1.20 18.48 -9.55
CA LEU A 66 -0.38 17.30 -9.26
C LEU A 66 0.73 17.62 -8.26
N LEU A 67 1.44 18.74 -8.46
CA LEU A 67 2.49 19.21 -7.54
C LEU A 67 1.92 19.49 -6.15
N LEU A 68 0.74 20.11 -6.08
CA LEU A 68 0.03 20.34 -4.82
C LEU A 68 -0.36 19.04 -4.13
N VAL A 69 -0.84 18.03 -4.87
CA VAL A 69 -1.15 16.70 -4.32
C VAL A 69 0.11 16.00 -3.81
N ILE A 70 1.22 16.08 -4.54
CA ILE A 70 2.51 15.54 -4.09
C ILE A 70 2.91 16.16 -2.76
N LEU A 71 2.82 17.49 -2.65
CA LEU A 71 3.22 18.21 -1.44
C LEU A 71 2.32 17.93 -0.23
N ILE A 72 1.01 17.81 -0.43
CA ILE A 72 0.02 17.68 0.66
C ILE A 72 -0.23 16.22 1.05
N VAL A 73 -0.09 15.28 0.11
CA VAL A 73 -0.44 13.87 0.34
C VAL A 73 0.81 13.00 0.36
N VAL A 74 1.63 13.04 -0.70
CA VAL A 74 2.75 12.10 -0.88
C VAL A 74 3.88 12.38 0.10
N VAL A 75 4.31 13.64 0.21
CA VAL A 75 5.41 14.04 1.10
C VAL A 75 5.10 13.70 2.56
N PRO A 76 3.94 14.06 3.14
CA PRO A 76 3.62 13.70 4.52
C PRO A 76 3.53 12.19 4.72
N MET A 77 2.98 11.44 3.76
CA MET A 77 2.93 9.98 3.85
C MET A 77 4.32 9.36 3.94
N VAL A 78 5.27 9.85 3.14
CA VAL A 78 6.65 9.35 3.14
C VAL A 78 7.34 9.72 4.46
N LEU A 79 7.17 10.95 4.95
CA LEU A 79 7.74 11.40 6.22
C LEU A 79 7.23 10.60 7.42
N VAL A 80 5.91 10.38 7.49
CA VAL A 80 5.30 9.55 8.54
C VAL A 80 5.75 8.10 8.39
N GLY A 81 5.80 7.58 7.17
CA GLY A 81 6.27 6.23 6.89
C GLY A 81 7.71 6.00 7.32
N SER A 82 8.61 6.95 7.01
CA SER A 82 10.01 6.89 7.45
C SER A 82 10.14 7.00 8.97
N ALA A 83 9.39 7.91 9.60
CA ALA A 83 9.41 8.06 11.06
C ALA A 83 8.99 6.78 11.79
N ILE A 84 7.99 6.05 11.26
CA ILE A 84 7.58 4.74 11.82
C ILE A 84 8.70 3.70 11.65
N ILE A 85 9.36 3.67 10.49
CA ILE A 85 10.47 2.74 10.23
C ILE A 85 11.64 3.03 11.18
N ASP A 86 11.97 4.31 11.38
CA ASP A 86 13.05 4.73 12.29
C ASP A 86 12.73 4.36 13.73
N GLU A 87 11.48 4.57 14.19
CA GLU A 87 11.03 4.17 15.51
C GLU A 87 11.14 2.65 15.70
N LEU A 88 10.66 1.85 14.73
CA LEU A 88 10.76 0.39 14.76
C LEU A 88 12.21 -0.10 14.77
N ALA A 89 13.08 0.53 13.98
CA ALA A 89 14.51 0.22 13.95
C ALA A 89 15.15 0.51 15.31
N SER A 90 14.84 1.66 15.92
CA SER A 90 15.38 2.05 17.22
C SER A 90 14.91 1.13 18.35
N VAL A 91 13.64 0.73 18.38
CA VAL A 91 13.08 -0.23 19.35
C VAL A 91 13.76 -1.59 19.19
N THR A 92 13.93 -2.06 17.96
CA THR A 92 14.59 -3.33 17.68
C THR A 92 16.08 -3.29 18.05
N GLN A 93 16.76 -2.16 17.81
CA GLN A 93 18.14 -1.98 18.18
C GLN A 93 18.32 -1.88 19.70
N ARG A 94 17.42 -1.22 20.43
CA ARG A 94 17.42 -1.22 21.91
C ARG A 94 17.21 -2.61 22.50
N VAL A 95 16.42 -3.45 21.83
CA VAL A 95 16.25 -4.87 22.19
C VAL A 95 17.52 -5.70 21.87
N ARG A 96 18.22 -5.41 20.76
CA ARG A 96 19.44 -6.14 20.35
C ARG A 96 20.73 -5.70 21.04
N SER A 97 20.86 -4.42 21.37
CA SER A 97 22.09 -3.80 21.90
C SER A 97 22.29 -4.03 23.39
N GLY A 98 21.31 -4.62 24.09
CA GLY A 98 21.46 -4.93 25.51
C GLY A 98 21.37 -3.72 26.45
N GLU A 99 20.95 -2.54 25.98
CA GLU A 99 20.51 -1.45 26.88
C GLU A 99 19.34 -1.90 27.75
N ILE A 100 18.45 -2.73 27.19
CA ILE A 100 17.64 -3.68 27.96
C ILE A 100 18.45 -4.97 27.98
N ASN A 101 19.31 -5.13 28.98
CA ASN A 101 20.00 -6.39 29.21
C ASN A 101 18.94 -7.41 29.62
N PHE A 102 18.24 -8.02 28.65
CA PHE A 102 17.25 -9.05 28.93
C PHE A 102 17.87 -10.13 29.82
N ARG A 103 19.15 -10.48 29.64
CA ARG A 103 19.86 -11.39 30.55
C ARG A 103 19.95 -10.83 31.98
N ALA A 104 20.42 -9.59 32.19
CA ALA A 104 20.58 -9.00 33.53
C ALA A 104 19.24 -8.65 34.22
N TYR A 105 18.25 -8.18 33.46
CA TYR A 105 16.90 -7.87 33.95
C TYR A 105 16.15 -9.17 34.29
N PHE A 106 16.30 -10.21 33.48
CA PHE A 106 15.70 -11.52 33.74
C PHE A 106 16.41 -12.23 34.90
N THR A 107 17.73 -12.13 35.03
CA THR A 107 18.43 -12.62 36.23
C THR A 107 18.04 -11.83 37.48
N GLN A 108 17.86 -10.51 37.39
CA GLN A 108 17.41 -9.69 38.52
C GLN A 108 15.96 -10.00 38.94
N ILE A 109 15.07 -10.30 37.98
CA ILE A 109 13.70 -10.75 38.26
C ILE A 109 13.70 -12.16 38.85
N VAL A 110 14.57 -13.05 38.37
CA VAL A 110 14.70 -14.43 38.88
C VAL A 110 15.39 -14.46 40.25
N ASP A 111 16.37 -13.60 40.51
CA ASP A 111 17.01 -13.47 41.83
C ASP A 111 16.10 -12.78 42.85
N ALA A 112 15.21 -11.89 42.40
CA ALA A 112 14.17 -11.29 43.22
C ALA A 112 12.95 -12.22 43.42
N MET A 113 12.89 -13.37 42.74
CA MET A 113 11.83 -14.35 42.96
C MET A 113 12.03 -15.04 44.32
N PRO A 114 10.95 -15.26 45.09
CA PRO A 114 11.04 -16.00 46.35
C PRO A 114 11.60 -17.41 46.13
N HIS A 115 12.50 -17.85 47.00
CA HIS A 115 13.22 -19.12 46.87
C HIS A 115 12.30 -20.35 46.79
N TRP A 116 11.05 -20.26 47.26
CA TRP A 116 10.04 -21.32 47.14
C TRP A 116 9.62 -21.60 45.70
N LEU A 117 9.65 -20.59 44.81
CA LEU A 117 9.36 -20.75 43.37
C LEU A 117 10.53 -21.43 42.66
N THR A 118 11.76 -20.97 42.90
CA THR A 118 12.96 -21.54 42.27
C THR A 118 13.18 -22.99 42.67
N ASP A 119 12.88 -23.35 43.93
CA ASP A 119 13.04 -24.72 44.44
C ASP A 119 11.95 -25.68 43.91
N GLN A 120 10.71 -25.19 43.72
CA GLN A 120 9.65 -25.96 43.04
C GLN A 120 9.94 -26.14 41.54
N LEU A 121 10.44 -25.12 40.85
CA LEU A 121 10.80 -25.21 39.43
C LEU A 121 12.03 -26.10 39.20
N GLY A 122 13.01 -26.06 40.11
CA GLY A 122 14.20 -26.92 40.09
C GLY A 122 13.88 -28.40 40.29
N ARG A 123 12.91 -28.72 41.18
CA ARG A 123 12.47 -30.11 41.43
C ARG A 123 11.78 -30.77 40.25
N PHE A 124 11.15 -29.99 39.37
CA PHE A 124 10.48 -30.52 38.19
C PHE A 124 11.41 -30.67 36.98
N GLY A 125 12.64 -30.15 37.01
CA GLY A 125 13.61 -30.30 35.91
C GLY A 125 13.21 -29.65 34.57
N VAL A 126 12.14 -28.85 34.55
CA VAL A 126 11.54 -28.32 33.29
C VAL A 126 12.09 -26.93 32.93
N PHE A 127 12.81 -26.24 33.82
CA PHE A 127 13.29 -24.88 33.56
C PHE A 127 14.73 -24.66 34.05
N ASN A 128 15.69 -25.02 33.21
CA ASN A 128 17.04 -24.52 33.33
C ASN A 128 17.03 -23.07 32.80
N VAL A 129 17.13 -22.09 33.71
CA VAL A 129 17.02 -20.65 33.36
C VAL A 129 18.05 -20.27 32.29
N GLN A 130 19.21 -20.95 32.28
CA GLN A 130 20.23 -20.77 31.23
C GLN A 130 19.74 -21.23 29.84
N ASP A 131 19.09 -22.40 29.73
CA ASP A 131 18.56 -22.88 28.45
C ASP A 131 17.43 -21.99 27.93
N ALA A 132 16.61 -21.41 28.81
CA ALA A 132 15.57 -20.46 28.42
C ALA A 132 16.17 -19.16 27.86
N ILE A 133 17.22 -18.63 28.50
CA ILE A 133 17.93 -17.43 28.04
C ILE A 133 18.64 -17.71 26.71
N ASP A 134 19.28 -18.88 26.57
CA ASP A 134 20.01 -19.23 25.36
C ASP A 134 19.04 -19.48 24.20
N LYS A 135 17.88 -20.07 24.44
CA LYS A 135 16.82 -20.25 23.42
C LYS A 135 16.20 -18.92 23.00
N ILE A 136 16.01 -17.97 23.91
CA ILE A 136 15.53 -16.61 23.60
C ILE A 136 16.58 -15.86 22.78
N SER A 137 17.85 -15.92 23.17
CA SER A 137 18.95 -15.27 22.44
C SER A 137 19.14 -15.87 21.04
N ALA A 138 19.03 -17.20 20.89
CA ALA A 138 19.05 -17.88 19.60
C ALA A 138 17.84 -17.50 18.73
N THR A 139 16.66 -17.30 19.31
CA THR A 139 15.45 -16.84 18.59
C THR A 139 15.56 -15.38 18.18
N LEU A 140 16.19 -14.53 19.00
CA LEU A 140 16.51 -13.14 18.67
C LEU A 140 17.58 -13.04 17.57
N LEU A 141 18.57 -13.93 17.57
CA LEU A 141 19.59 -14.06 16.51
C LEU A 141 19.03 -14.66 15.21
N ALA A 142 18.05 -15.57 15.29
CA ALA A 142 17.31 -16.06 14.13
C ALA A 142 16.36 -14.98 13.56
N GLY A 143 15.67 -14.22 14.44
CA GLY A 143 14.98 -12.98 14.10
C GLY A 143 15.94 -11.91 13.55
N GLY A 144 17.19 -11.95 14.02
CA GLY A 144 18.44 -11.39 13.47
C GLY A 144 18.51 -11.45 11.96
N GLN A 145 18.69 -12.68 11.49
CA GLN A 145 18.83 -13.03 10.08
C GLN A 145 17.53 -12.83 9.29
N ALA A 146 16.36 -12.97 9.93
CA ALA A 146 15.08 -12.61 9.33
C ALA A 146 14.95 -11.10 9.03
N LEU A 147 15.69 -10.22 9.74
CA LEU A 147 15.79 -8.82 9.34
C LEU A 147 16.63 -8.63 8.09
N THR A 148 17.73 -9.37 7.91
CA THR A 148 18.55 -9.29 6.70
C THR A 148 17.74 -9.65 5.44
N THR A 149 16.92 -10.69 5.51
CA THR A 149 15.98 -11.02 4.43
C THR A 149 14.84 -10.01 4.32
N LYS A 150 14.32 -9.47 5.43
CA LYS A 150 13.33 -8.38 5.39
C LYS A 150 13.86 -7.09 4.79
N VAL A 151 15.15 -6.75 4.91
CA VAL A 151 15.72 -5.55 4.25
C VAL A 151 15.59 -5.66 2.72
N VAL A 152 15.86 -6.83 2.15
CA VAL A 152 15.68 -7.09 0.71
C VAL A 152 14.19 -7.03 0.33
N THR A 153 13.30 -7.62 1.14
CA THR A 153 11.85 -7.56 0.92
C THR A 153 11.29 -6.14 1.04
N ILE A 154 11.79 -5.32 1.96
CA ILE A 154 11.42 -3.91 2.10
C ILE A 154 11.81 -3.14 0.82
N GLY A 155 13.02 -3.37 0.30
CA GLY A 155 13.45 -2.78 -0.97
C GLY A 155 12.53 -3.17 -2.14
N GLN A 156 12.20 -4.45 -2.28
CA GLN A 156 11.29 -4.94 -3.33
C GLN A 156 9.87 -4.35 -3.21
N ASN A 157 9.31 -4.34 -2.00
CA ASN A 157 7.97 -3.78 -1.76
C ASN A 157 7.94 -2.27 -1.98
N THR A 158 9.02 -1.56 -1.66
CA THR A 158 9.16 -0.12 -1.90
C THR A 158 9.17 0.19 -3.40
N LEU A 159 9.85 -0.63 -4.22
CA LEU A 159 9.81 -0.48 -5.68
C LEU A 159 8.38 -0.63 -6.23
N ILE A 160 7.65 -1.65 -5.79
CA ILE A 160 6.26 -1.86 -6.20
C ILE A 160 5.39 -0.67 -5.76
N TRP A 161 5.58 -0.16 -4.54
CA TRP A 161 4.89 1.02 -4.03
C TRP A 161 5.21 2.26 -4.87
N LEU A 162 6.47 2.46 -5.26
CA LEU A 162 6.91 3.59 -6.09
C LEU A 162 6.31 3.53 -7.50
N VAL A 163 6.27 2.34 -8.11
CA VAL A 163 5.60 2.14 -9.41
C VAL A 163 4.11 2.40 -9.28
N ASN A 164 3.46 1.88 -8.23
CA ASN A 164 2.04 2.16 -7.94
C ASN A 164 1.77 3.66 -7.76
N LEU A 165 2.63 4.35 -7.01
CA LEU A 165 2.56 5.80 -6.83
C LEU A 165 2.71 6.54 -8.17
N GLY A 166 3.69 6.15 -8.99
CA GLY A 166 3.91 6.74 -10.31
C GLY A 166 2.70 6.55 -11.23
N ILE A 167 2.12 5.34 -11.28
CA ILE A 167 0.92 5.05 -12.05
C ILE A 167 -0.27 5.85 -11.52
N MET A 168 -0.47 5.88 -10.20
CA MET A 168 -1.53 6.66 -9.56
C MET A 168 -1.44 8.14 -9.93
N LEU A 169 -0.25 8.74 -9.81
CA LEU A 169 0.00 10.16 -10.13
C LEU A 169 -0.18 10.43 -11.63
N TYR A 170 0.28 9.52 -12.49
CA TYR A 170 0.08 9.61 -13.94
C TYR A 170 -1.40 9.58 -14.30
N LEU A 171 -2.16 8.64 -13.72
CA LEU A 171 -3.61 8.53 -13.93
C LEU A 171 -4.35 9.74 -13.39
N LEU A 172 -3.99 10.23 -12.20
CA LEU A 172 -4.53 11.46 -11.62
C LEU A 172 -4.31 12.66 -12.55
N PHE A 173 -3.09 12.82 -13.07
CA PHE A 173 -2.80 13.87 -14.04
C PHE A 173 -3.67 13.75 -15.29
N PHE A 174 -3.77 12.55 -15.86
CA PHE A 174 -4.56 12.29 -17.05
C PHE A 174 -6.07 12.49 -16.81
N PHE A 175 -6.58 12.08 -15.65
CA PHE A 175 -7.97 12.27 -15.26
C PHE A 175 -8.30 13.74 -14.96
N LEU A 176 -7.41 14.50 -14.35
CA LEU A 176 -7.62 15.94 -14.18
C LEU A 176 -7.60 16.68 -15.52
N ARG A 177 -6.67 16.31 -16.42
CA ARG A 177 -6.53 16.95 -17.74
C ARG A 177 -7.67 16.60 -18.70
N ASP A 178 -7.95 15.30 -18.85
CA ASP A 178 -8.80 14.72 -19.89
C ASP A 178 -10.06 14.05 -19.33
N GLY A 179 -10.33 14.15 -18.03
CA GLY A 179 -11.45 13.47 -17.37
C GLY A 179 -12.80 13.73 -18.02
N ARG A 180 -13.04 14.92 -18.58
CA ARG A 180 -14.27 15.21 -19.33
C ARG A 180 -14.36 14.45 -20.65
N ALA A 181 -13.24 14.26 -21.35
CA ALA A 181 -13.19 13.48 -22.59
C ALA A 181 -13.34 11.98 -22.31
N LEU A 182 -12.68 11.48 -21.25
CA LEU A 182 -12.80 10.08 -20.80
C LEU A 182 -14.20 9.75 -20.30
N ALA A 183 -14.79 10.62 -19.46
CA ALA A 183 -16.16 10.47 -19.01
C ALA A 183 -17.15 10.51 -20.18
N GLY A 184 -16.89 11.35 -21.20
CA GLY A 184 -17.67 11.38 -22.43
C GLY A 184 -17.55 10.08 -23.23
N LEU A 185 -16.36 9.48 -23.31
CA LEU A 185 -16.13 8.21 -24.00
C LEU A 185 -16.83 7.05 -23.28
N ILE A 186 -16.64 6.95 -21.95
CA ILE A 186 -17.28 5.95 -21.11
C ILE A 186 -18.80 6.08 -21.20
N ARG A 187 -19.35 7.31 -21.14
CA ARG A 187 -20.80 7.55 -21.25
C ARG A 187 -21.36 7.16 -22.63
N ARG A 188 -20.59 7.35 -23.71
CA ARG A 188 -21.00 6.95 -25.07
C ARG A 188 -20.88 5.45 -25.34
N SER A 189 -19.98 4.77 -24.64
CA SER A 189 -19.79 3.31 -24.73
C SER A 189 -20.69 2.53 -23.76
N THR A 190 -21.30 3.20 -22.79
CA THR A 190 -22.24 2.58 -21.85
C THR A 190 -23.67 2.78 -22.36
N PRO A 191 -24.46 1.71 -22.60
CA PRO A 191 -25.83 1.82 -23.08
C PRO A 191 -26.82 2.20 -21.96
N MET A 192 -26.55 3.27 -21.20
CA MET A 192 -27.47 3.82 -20.20
C MET A 192 -27.81 5.28 -20.51
N SER A 193 -29.11 5.57 -20.56
CA SER A 193 -29.67 6.88 -20.95
C SER A 193 -29.41 7.97 -19.90
N GLU A 194 -29.31 9.23 -20.35
CA GLU A 194 -29.01 10.39 -19.48
C GLU A 194 -30.00 10.56 -18.31
N GLU A 195 -31.25 10.14 -18.49
CA GLU A 195 -32.30 10.23 -17.47
C GLU A 195 -32.03 9.33 -16.25
N GLN A 196 -31.50 8.12 -16.45
CA GLN A 196 -31.27 7.17 -15.35
C GLN A 196 -30.07 7.57 -14.49
N THR A 197 -29.05 8.15 -15.11
CA THR A 197 -27.84 8.61 -14.40
C THR A 197 -28.16 9.83 -13.51
N GLN A 198 -28.99 10.75 -13.97
CA GLN A 198 -29.42 11.91 -13.17
C GLN A 198 -30.33 11.50 -12.01
N ALA A 199 -31.22 10.53 -12.21
CA ALA A 199 -32.08 10.02 -11.14
C ALA A 199 -31.28 9.34 -10.00
N LEU A 200 -30.20 8.63 -10.32
CA LEU A 200 -29.34 7.99 -9.32
C LEU A 200 -28.46 9.02 -8.59
N LEU A 201 -27.84 9.95 -9.31
CA LEU A 201 -27.05 11.03 -8.71
C LEU A 201 -27.87 11.92 -7.77
N GLY A 202 -29.14 12.19 -8.13
CA GLY A 202 -30.08 12.90 -7.26
C GLY A 202 -30.41 12.15 -5.97
N LYS A 203 -30.54 10.81 -6.02
CA LYS A 203 -30.79 10.00 -4.82
C LYS A 203 -29.56 9.92 -3.90
N PHE A 204 -28.34 9.83 -4.44
CA PHE A 204 -27.13 9.83 -3.62
C PHE A 204 -26.85 11.19 -2.97
N ALA A 205 -27.13 12.30 -3.66
CA ALA A 205 -26.97 13.65 -3.10
C ALA A 205 -27.91 13.91 -1.91
N THR A 206 -29.07 13.26 -1.87
CA THR A 206 -30.04 13.37 -0.76
C THR A 206 -29.60 12.60 0.49
N VAL A 207 -28.82 11.53 0.36
CA VAL A 207 -28.39 10.68 1.49
C VAL A 207 -27.13 11.22 2.18
N VAL A 208 -26.34 12.03 1.47
CA VAL A 208 -25.08 12.61 1.99
C VAL A 208 -25.31 13.95 2.72
N ARG A 209 -26.50 14.52 2.64
CA ARG A 209 -26.89 15.73 3.38
C ARG A 209 -27.54 15.36 4.71
#